data_AF-A0A2I0XFF2-F1
#
_entry.id   AF-A0A2I0XFF2-F1
#
_cell.length_a   1.000
_cell.length_b   1.000
_cell.length_c   1.000
_cell.angle_alpha   90.00
_cell.angle_beta   90.00
_cell.angle_gamma   90.00
#
_symmetry.space_group_name_H-M   'P 1'
#
loop_
_entity.id
_entity.type
_entity.pdbx_description
1 polymer ?
#
loop_
_entity_poly.entity_id
_entity_poly.type
_entity_poly.pdbx_seq_one_letter_code
_entity_poly.pdbx_strand_id
1 'polypeptide(L)'
;MGRDMNTEGLCIICSGLGIADEDDNGNVRGYTKTEYCLDNLKDLQRFLRRDDPQRRDVFKQICRWNTVSRDIVPIIEHYQGDRNLVMNSDPASEEVALQIEYLWELKAALTREVTMAVIVSLLEEPLGHLESGTFTEDDWKLVQLVLTLFRNILAIQDITVQQKASGYATQYFHLTERILELMFQENIMDLILVLAQHVDDPNGYLRQDNILLLEIFYYILLGQEPELVAKTFTNNSKTFEFSCIKSSHVVVGSCEDV
;
A
#
# COMPACT_ATOMS: atom_id res chain seq x y z
N MET A 1 11.78 -27.34 -21.30
CA MET A 1 12.14 -28.18 -20.15
C MET A 1 11.80 -27.36 -18.91
N GLY A 2 10.57 -27.51 -18.42
CA GLY A 2 10.08 -26.73 -17.28
C GLY A 2 10.84 -27.16 -16.03
N ARG A 3 11.48 -26.22 -15.34
CA ARG A 3 11.95 -26.48 -13.97
C ARG A 3 10.70 -26.64 -13.12
N ASP A 4 10.49 -27.83 -12.55
CA ASP A 4 9.45 -28.04 -11.55
C ASP A 4 9.71 -27.10 -10.37
N MET A 5 8.68 -26.35 -9.97
CA MET A 5 8.71 -25.51 -8.79
C MET A 5 9.01 -26.39 -7.56
N ASN A 6 10.07 -26.07 -6.81
CA ASN A 6 10.40 -26.77 -5.56
C ASN A 6 9.38 -26.42 -4.46
N THR A 7 8.20 -27.03 -4.58
CA THR A 7 7.02 -26.76 -3.76
C THR A 7 7.25 -27.20 -2.31
N GLU A 8 8.01 -28.28 -2.11
CA GLU A 8 8.36 -28.79 -0.78
C GLU A 8 9.28 -27.81 -0.04
N GLY A 9 10.34 -27.32 -0.71
CA GLY A 9 11.22 -26.30 -0.14
C GLY A 9 10.49 -25.00 0.18
N LEU A 10 9.60 -24.56 -0.71
CA LEU A 10 8.79 -23.35 -0.48
C LEU A 10 7.82 -23.52 0.70
N CYS A 11 7.19 -24.70 0.83
CA CYS A 11 6.29 -25.01 1.94
C CYS A 11 7.03 -24.96 3.29
N ILE A 12 8.21 -25.58 3.38
CA ILE A 12 9.05 -25.56 4.60
C ILE A 12 9.37 -24.12 5.01
N ILE A 13 9.72 -23.27 4.04
CA ILE A 13 10.01 -21.85 4.29
C ILE A 13 8.78 -21.12 4.83
N CYS A 14 7.61 -21.28 4.18
CA CYS A 14 6.37 -20.64 4.61
C CYS A 14 5.91 -21.12 5.99
N SER A 15 5.98 -22.42 6.27
CA SER A 15 5.66 -22.98 7.60
C SER A 15 6.67 -22.55 8.67
N GLY A 16 7.90 -22.23 8.27
CA GLY A 16 8.94 -21.74 9.18
C GLY A 16 8.82 -20.26 9.55
N LEU A 17 7.82 -19.53 9.06
CA LEU A 17 7.64 -18.11 9.39
C LEU A 17 7.15 -17.90 10.83
N GLY A 18 6.22 -18.74 11.28
CA GLY A 18 5.61 -18.60 12.58
C GLY A 18 4.32 -19.39 12.71
N ILE A 19 3.64 -19.15 13.81
CA ILE A 19 2.36 -19.79 14.14
C ILE A 19 1.36 -18.68 14.40
N ALA A 20 0.31 -18.64 13.58
CA ALA A 20 -0.85 -17.80 13.79
C ALA A 20 -1.74 -18.41 14.89
N ASP A 21 -2.13 -17.60 15.85
CA ASP A 21 -3.17 -17.92 16.84
C ASP A 21 -4.52 -17.53 16.21
N GLU A 22 -5.25 -18.53 15.72
CA GLU A 22 -6.53 -18.35 15.03
C GLU A 22 -7.70 -18.55 16.00
N ASP A 23 -8.73 -17.72 15.88
CA ASP A 23 -9.99 -17.97 16.56
C ASP A 23 -10.86 -19.02 15.87
N ASP A 24 -11.99 -19.39 16.49
CA ASP A 24 -12.93 -20.40 15.95
C ASP A 24 -13.46 -20.07 14.54
N ASN A 25 -13.31 -18.82 14.09
CA ASN A 25 -13.72 -18.36 12.76
C ASN A 25 -12.55 -18.28 11.77
N GLY A 26 -11.34 -18.71 12.17
CA GLY A 26 -10.13 -18.66 11.34
C GLY A 26 -9.48 -17.27 11.24
N ASN A 27 -9.85 -16.31 12.10
CA ASN A 27 -9.21 -15.01 12.12
C ASN A 27 -7.96 -15.04 13.00
N VAL A 28 -6.84 -14.52 12.48
CA VAL A 28 -5.59 -14.42 13.22
C VAL A 28 -5.69 -13.33 14.31
N ARG A 29 -5.62 -13.74 15.58
CA ARG A 29 -5.65 -12.86 16.77
C ARG A 29 -4.28 -12.58 17.36
N GLY A 30 -3.31 -13.44 17.08
CA GLY A 30 -1.94 -13.29 17.54
C GLY A 30 -0.98 -14.03 16.61
N TYR A 31 0.31 -13.69 16.67
CA TYR A 31 1.31 -14.33 15.84
C TYR A 31 2.61 -14.52 16.60
N THR A 32 3.13 -15.74 16.59
CA THR A 32 4.42 -16.08 17.20
C THR A 32 5.42 -16.43 16.12
N LYS A 33 6.48 -15.60 15.96
CA LYS A 33 7.55 -15.90 15.00
C LYS A 33 8.42 -17.06 15.47
N THR A 34 8.93 -17.86 14.54
CA THR A 34 9.97 -18.85 14.86
C THR A 34 11.34 -18.18 14.98
N GLU A 35 12.33 -18.91 15.51
CA GLU A 35 13.73 -18.45 15.54
C GLU A 35 14.34 -18.26 14.14
N TYR A 36 13.80 -18.92 13.10
CA TYR A 36 14.25 -18.84 11.72
C TYR A 36 13.44 -17.88 10.85
N CYS A 37 12.48 -17.14 11.42
CA CYS A 37 11.54 -16.30 10.68
C CYS A 37 12.25 -15.37 9.68
N LEU A 38 13.27 -14.63 10.12
CA LEU A 38 14.00 -13.70 9.25
C LEU A 38 14.72 -14.40 8.08
N ASP A 39 15.32 -15.57 8.32
CA ASP A 39 16.01 -16.32 7.26
C ASP A 39 15.02 -16.93 6.27
N ASN A 40 13.89 -17.44 6.77
CA ASN A 40 12.80 -17.92 5.93
C ASN A 40 12.18 -16.79 5.09
N LEU A 41 12.06 -15.59 5.63
CA LEU A 41 11.59 -14.42 4.88
C LEU A 41 12.57 -14.02 3.76
N LYS A 42 13.87 -14.06 4.02
CA LYS A 42 14.90 -13.83 3.00
C LYS A 42 14.84 -14.91 1.91
N ASP A 43 14.64 -16.17 2.28
CA ASP A 43 14.53 -17.26 1.33
C ASP A 43 13.24 -17.18 0.52
N LEU A 44 12.11 -16.83 1.13
CA LEU A 44 10.86 -16.54 0.44
C LEU A 44 11.04 -15.42 -0.59
N GLN A 45 11.74 -14.34 -0.22
CA GLN A 45 12.08 -13.27 -1.14
C GLN A 45 12.97 -13.76 -2.30
N ARG A 46 13.93 -14.64 -2.05
CA ARG A 46 14.78 -15.25 -3.10
C ARG A 46 13.95 -16.11 -4.06
N PHE A 47 12.96 -16.84 -3.56
CA PHE A 47 12.02 -17.60 -4.38
C PHE A 47 11.21 -16.68 -5.28
N LEU A 48 10.62 -15.63 -4.72
CA LEU A 48 9.84 -14.64 -5.49
C LEU A 48 10.68 -13.90 -6.54
N ARG A 49 11.92 -13.52 -6.23
CA ARG A 49 12.82 -12.86 -7.20
C ARG A 49 13.24 -13.75 -8.36
N ARG A 50 13.19 -15.07 -8.18
CA ARG A 50 13.50 -16.08 -9.21
C ARG A 50 12.24 -16.65 -9.86
N ASP A 51 11.06 -16.20 -9.43
CA ASP A 51 9.80 -16.65 -9.99
C ASP A 51 9.74 -16.28 -11.47
N ASP A 52 9.11 -17.14 -12.25
CA ASP A 52 8.97 -16.89 -13.67
C ASP A 52 8.01 -15.71 -13.88
N PRO A 53 8.41 -14.66 -14.62
CA PRO A 53 7.59 -13.46 -14.75
C PRO A 53 6.30 -13.69 -15.54
N GLN A 54 6.17 -14.78 -16.31
CA GLN A 54 4.96 -15.11 -17.06
C GLN A 54 4.12 -16.18 -16.36
N ARG A 55 4.75 -17.20 -15.75
CA ARG A 55 4.00 -18.30 -15.13
C ARG A 55 3.57 -17.97 -13.71
N ARG A 56 4.43 -17.25 -12.98
CA ARG A 56 4.18 -16.77 -11.62
C ARG A 56 3.80 -17.89 -10.65
N ASP A 57 4.42 -19.07 -10.82
CA ASP A 57 4.04 -20.29 -10.10
C ASP A 57 4.28 -20.13 -8.59
N VAL A 58 5.41 -19.52 -8.18
CA VAL A 58 5.73 -19.28 -6.77
C VAL A 58 4.73 -18.30 -6.16
N PHE A 59 4.49 -17.17 -6.83
CA PHE A 59 3.53 -16.17 -6.39
C PHE A 59 2.13 -16.78 -6.22
N LYS A 60 1.61 -17.48 -7.24
CA LYS A 60 0.31 -18.14 -7.19
C LYS A 60 0.24 -19.15 -6.04
N GLN A 61 1.30 -19.89 -5.79
CA GLN A 61 1.33 -20.88 -4.71
C GLN A 61 1.29 -20.23 -3.32
N ILE A 62 2.01 -19.13 -3.12
CA ILE A 62 1.99 -18.39 -1.84
C ILE A 62 0.61 -17.78 -1.59
N CYS A 63 -0.04 -17.25 -2.62
CA CYS A 63 -1.42 -16.76 -2.52
C CYS A 63 -2.40 -17.89 -2.22
N ARG A 64 -2.28 -19.07 -2.85
CA ARG A 64 -3.09 -20.26 -2.54
C ARG A 64 -3.00 -20.69 -1.08
N TRP A 65 -1.85 -20.49 -0.44
CA TRP A 65 -1.67 -20.79 0.98
C TRP A 65 -2.06 -19.66 1.91
N ASN A 66 -2.57 -18.54 1.37
CA ASN A 66 -2.93 -17.34 2.10
C ASN A 66 -1.81 -16.82 3.02
N THR A 67 -0.55 -17.04 2.64
CA THR A 67 0.62 -16.68 3.47
C THR A 67 0.67 -15.19 3.76
N VAL A 68 0.14 -14.34 2.87
CA VAL A 68 0.17 -12.90 3.11
C VAL A 68 -0.75 -12.50 4.26
N SER A 69 -2.03 -12.92 4.22
CA SER A 69 -2.96 -12.57 5.30
C SER A 69 -2.65 -13.32 6.60
N ARG A 70 -2.19 -14.57 6.50
CA ARG A 70 -1.94 -15.44 7.66
C ARG A 70 -0.63 -15.14 8.36
N ASP A 71 0.43 -14.87 7.59
CA ASP A 71 1.79 -14.79 8.11
C ASP A 71 2.37 -13.37 7.94
N ILE A 72 2.39 -12.82 6.71
CA ILE A 72 3.09 -11.55 6.43
C ILE A 72 2.42 -10.35 7.11
N VAL A 73 1.10 -10.21 7.01
CA VAL A 73 0.35 -9.10 7.64
C VAL A 73 0.54 -9.12 9.16
N PRO A 74 0.33 -10.25 9.87
CA PRO A 74 0.61 -10.29 11.31
C PRO A 74 2.07 -10.03 11.67
N ILE A 75 3.04 -10.49 10.87
CA ILE A 75 4.45 -10.15 11.09
C ILE A 75 4.66 -8.64 11.01
N ILE A 76 4.11 -7.96 9.99
CA ILE A 76 4.18 -6.50 9.85
C ILE A 76 3.56 -5.84 11.07
N GLU A 77 2.33 -6.23 11.44
CA GLU A 77 1.57 -5.60 12.53
C GLU A 77 2.25 -5.77 13.90
N HIS A 78 2.89 -6.91 14.18
CA HIS A 78 3.38 -7.26 15.52
C HIS A 78 4.91 -7.16 15.69
N TYR A 79 5.70 -7.14 14.61
CA TYR A 79 7.17 -7.26 14.65
C TYR A 79 7.91 -6.21 13.80
N GLN A 80 7.60 -4.94 14.04
CA GLN A 80 8.09 -3.75 13.30
C GLN A 80 9.63 -3.56 13.27
N GLY A 81 10.41 -4.34 14.04
CA GLY A 81 11.87 -4.23 14.14
C GLY A 81 12.66 -4.96 13.04
N ASP A 82 12.04 -5.85 12.26
CA ASP A 82 12.70 -6.62 11.21
C ASP A 82 12.45 -5.96 9.83
N ARG A 83 13.26 -4.94 9.49
CA ARG A 83 13.11 -4.01 8.35
C ARG A 83 13.24 -4.60 6.92
N ASN A 84 13.01 -5.90 6.70
CA ASN A 84 13.22 -6.53 5.38
C ASN A 84 12.05 -7.43 4.95
N LEU A 85 10.91 -6.83 4.63
CA LEU A 85 9.76 -7.55 4.08
C LEU A 85 8.98 -6.73 3.05
N VAL A 86 9.26 -6.94 1.75
CA VAL A 86 8.35 -6.51 0.68
C VAL A 86 8.35 -7.51 -0.49
N MET A 87 7.14 -7.77 -0.98
CA MET A 87 6.76 -8.67 -2.07
C MET A 87 6.62 -7.87 -3.37
N ASN A 88 7.30 -8.29 -4.45
CA ASN A 88 7.12 -7.71 -5.78
C ASN A 88 6.00 -8.46 -6.52
N SER A 89 4.90 -7.76 -6.85
CA SER A 89 3.79 -8.29 -7.65
C SER A 89 3.76 -7.65 -9.04
N ASP A 90 4.44 -8.27 -10.02
CA ASP A 90 4.39 -7.87 -11.45
C ASP A 90 3.06 -8.37 -12.12
N PRO A 91 2.35 -7.58 -12.95
CA PRO A 91 1.04 -7.96 -13.50
C PRO A 91 1.01 -8.94 -14.69
N ALA A 92 2.13 -9.37 -15.28
CA ALA A 92 2.09 -10.24 -16.48
C ALA A 92 1.86 -11.74 -16.14
N SER A 93 0.84 -12.42 -16.71
CA SER A 93 0.68 -13.88 -16.55
C SER A 93 -0.25 -14.56 -17.57
N GLU A 94 -0.06 -15.87 -17.81
CA GLU A 94 -0.85 -16.71 -18.73
C GLU A 94 -2.24 -17.13 -18.18
N GLU A 95 -2.43 -17.14 -16.85
CA GLU A 95 -3.72 -17.41 -16.18
C GLU A 95 -4.23 -16.15 -15.47
N VAL A 96 -4.55 -15.14 -16.29
CA VAL A 96 -4.85 -13.77 -15.86
C VAL A 96 -5.98 -13.71 -14.82
N ALA A 97 -7.04 -14.53 -14.96
CA ALA A 97 -8.21 -14.44 -14.08
C ALA A 97 -7.93 -14.85 -12.63
N LEU A 98 -7.22 -15.96 -12.41
CA LEU A 98 -6.86 -16.43 -11.08
C LEU A 98 -5.84 -15.50 -10.41
N GLN A 99 -4.92 -14.95 -11.20
CA GLN A 99 -3.97 -13.96 -10.70
C GLN A 99 -4.64 -12.67 -10.26
N ILE A 100 -5.65 -12.19 -10.99
CA ILE A 100 -6.45 -11.02 -10.59
C ILE A 100 -7.12 -11.26 -9.24
N GLU A 101 -7.68 -12.45 -9.01
CA GLU A 101 -8.30 -12.81 -7.72
C GLU A 101 -7.31 -12.72 -6.56
N TYR A 102 -6.13 -13.33 -6.70
CA TYR A 102 -5.08 -13.24 -5.67
C TYR A 102 -4.59 -11.82 -5.41
N LEU A 103 -4.51 -10.97 -6.44
CA LEU A 103 -4.14 -9.57 -6.28
C LEU A 103 -5.21 -8.80 -5.49
N TRP A 104 -6.50 -9.09 -5.71
CA TRP A 104 -7.57 -8.47 -4.93
C TRP A 104 -7.57 -8.92 -3.46
N GLU A 105 -7.28 -10.19 -3.19
CA GLU A 105 -7.11 -10.69 -1.82
C GLU A 105 -5.91 -10.04 -1.12
N LEU A 106 -4.78 -9.90 -1.83
CA LEU A 106 -3.60 -9.19 -1.34
C LEU A 106 -3.93 -7.74 -0.99
N LYS A 107 -4.64 -7.03 -1.88
CA LYS A 107 -5.09 -5.66 -1.65
C LYS A 107 -5.99 -5.58 -0.43
N ALA A 108 -6.94 -6.50 -0.28
CA ALA A 108 -7.82 -6.55 0.89
C ALA A 108 -7.03 -6.72 2.20
N ALA A 109 -6.07 -7.66 2.23
CA ALA A 109 -5.25 -7.93 3.39
C ALA A 109 -4.39 -6.73 3.83
N LEU A 110 -3.86 -5.97 2.86
CA LEU A 110 -3.02 -4.80 3.11
C LEU A 110 -3.82 -3.50 3.35
N THR A 111 -5.13 -3.48 3.05
CA THR A 111 -6.02 -2.33 3.28
C THR A 111 -6.66 -2.39 4.67
N ARG A 112 -5.84 -2.62 5.69
CA ARG A 112 -6.23 -2.58 7.12
C ARG A 112 -5.61 -1.35 7.76
N GLU A 113 -6.37 -0.64 8.60
CA GLU A 113 -5.91 0.59 9.28
C GLU A 113 -4.59 0.35 10.02
N VAL A 114 -4.51 -0.69 10.85
CA VAL A 114 -3.30 -1.03 11.60
C VAL A 114 -2.13 -1.34 10.67
N THR A 115 -2.33 -2.19 9.66
CA THR A 115 -1.28 -2.53 8.69
C THR A 115 -0.76 -1.28 7.98
N MET A 116 -1.66 -0.38 7.57
CA MET A 116 -1.32 0.88 6.91
C MET A 116 -0.47 1.78 7.79
N ALA A 117 -0.94 2.06 9.02
CA ALA A 117 -0.23 2.91 9.98
C ALA A 117 1.18 2.38 10.26
N VAL A 118 1.33 1.05 10.38
CA VAL A 118 2.64 0.42 10.59
C VAL A 118 3.56 0.56 9.37
N ILE A 119 3.04 0.40 8.15
CA ILE A 119 3.85 0.59 6.93
C ILE A 119 4.35 2.04 6.85
N VAL A 120 3.49 3.01 7.19
CA VAL A 120 3.85 4.44 7.17
C VAL A 120 4.86 4.77 8.26
N SER A 121 4.75 4.19 9.46
CA SER A 121 5.68 4.45 10.56
C SER A 121 7.11 4.02 10.25
N LEU A 122 7.33 3.09 9.30
CA LEU A 122 8.67 2.74 8.81
C LEU A 122 9.41 3.93 8.19
N LEU A 123 8.68 4.96 7.74
CA LEU A 123 9.24 6.13 7.08
C LEU A 123 9.58 7.28 8.03
N GLU A 124 9.24 7.19 9.31
CA GLU A 124 9.49 8.27 10.28
C GLU A 124 10.98 8.67 10.34
N GLU A 125 11.88 7.69 10.51
CA GLU A 125 13.32 7.92 10.55
C GLU A 125 13.89 8.44 9.21
N PRO A 126 13.62 7.79 8.04
CA PRO A 126 14.02 8.31 6.74
C PRO A 126 13.58 9.75 6.48
N LEU A 127 12.36 10.13 6.87
CA LEU A 127 11.83 11.47 6.64
C LEU A 127 12.47 12.51 7.58
N GLY A 128 12.78 12.14 8.82
CA GLY A 128 13.58 12.98 9.72
C GLY A 128 14.99 13.24 9.16
N HIS A 129 15.61 12.23 8.54
CA HIS A 129 16.89 12.41 7.85
C HIS A 129 16.78 13.27 6.58
N LEU A 130 15.65 13.19 5.87
CA LEU A 130 15.37 14.04 4.72
C LEU A 130 15.28 15.52 5.12
N GLU A 131 14.49 15.83 6.15
CA GLU A 131 14.32 17.19 6.66
C GLU A 131 15.62 17.80 7.20
N SER A 132 16.43 16.99 7.89
CA SER A 132 17.71 17.43 8.47
C SER A 132 18.89 17.45 7.48
N GLY A 133 18.69 16.98 6.25
CA GLY A 133 19.72 16.93 5.21
C GLY A 133 20.76 15.81 5.40
N THR A 134 20.48 14.81 6.24
CA THR A 134 21.34 13.64 6.46
C THR A 134 20.84 12.37 5.75
N PHE A 135 19.95 12.53 4.78
CA PHE A 135 19.33 11.43 4.03
C PHE A 135 20.36 10.53 3.35
N THR A 136 20.25 9.22 3.62
CA THR A 136 21.19 8.21 3.12
C THR A 136 20.61 7.38 1.98
N GLU A 137 21.48 6.59 1.34
CA GLU A 137 21.05 5.61 0.31
C GLU A 137 20.12 4.53 0.89
N ASP A 138 20.31 4.14 2.16
CA ASP A 138 19.47 3.13 2.81
C ASP A 138 18.09 3.70 3.17
N ASP A 139 18.03 4.97 3.61
CA ASP A 139 16.76 5.69 3.78
C ASP A 139 15.99 5.75 2.46
N TRP A 140 16.68 6.12 1.38
CA TRP A 140 16.13 6.17 0.04
C TRP A 140 15.55 4.82 -0.40
N LYS A 141 16.30 3.73 -0.24
CA LYS A 141 15.82 2.38 -0.60
C LYS A 141 14.58 1.99 0.18
N LEU A 142 14.49 2.34 1.46
CA LEU A 142 13.31 2.05 2.27
C LEU A 142 12.10 2.89 1.80
N VAL A 143 12.29 4.18 1.54
CA VAL A 143 11.25 5.05 0.97
C VAL A 143 10.77 4.50 -0.37
N GLN A 144 11.68 4.19 -1.29
CA GLN A 144 11.37 3.63 -2.60
C GLN A 144 10.59 2.31 -2.47
N LEU A 145 10.97 1.46 -1.52
CA LEU A 145 10.32 0.18 -1.26
C LEU A 145 8.86 0.36 -0.82
N VAL A 146 8.61 1.26 0.12
CA VAL A 146 7.26 1.57 0.63
C VAL A 146 6.43 2.24 -0.47
N LEU A 147 6.98 3.19 -1.22
CA LEU A 147 6.30 3.81 -2.35
C LEU A 147 5.96 2.80 -3.45
N THR A 148 6.85 1.85 -3.74
CA THR A 148 6.60 0.78 -4.70
C THR A 148 5.47 -0.14 -4.24
N LEU A 149 5.40 -0.44 -2.94
CA LEU A 149 4.28 -1.18 -2.37
C LEU A 149 2.95 -0.43 -2.59
N PHE A 150 2.90 0.86 -2.26
CA PHE A 150 1.70 1.67 -2.50
C PHE A 150 1.32 1.72 -3.98
N ARG A 151 2.29 1.95 -4.87
CA ARG A 151 2.09 1.92 -6.31
C ARG A 151 1.47 0.59 -6.75
N ASN A 152 2.00 -0.53 -6.26
CA ASN A 152 1.51 -1.86 -6.61
C ASN A 152 0.08 -2.09 -6.13
N ILE A 153 -0.27 -1.69 -4.90
CA ILE A 153 -1.64 -1.81 -4.37
C ILE A 153 -2.62 -0.93 -5.17
N LEU A 154 -2.21 0.29 -5.51
CA LEU A 154 -3.01 1.21 -6.33
C LEU A 154 -3.23 0.69 -7.75
N ALA A 155 -2.24 0.00 -8.33
CA ALA A 155 -2.32 -0.57 -9.68
C ALA A 155 -3.33 -1.72 -9.80
N ILE A 156 -3.71 -2.37 -8.70
CA ILE A 156 -4.71 -3.44 -8.69
C ILE A 156 -6.11 -2.81 -8.87
N GLN A 157 -6.53 -2.71 -10.13
CA GLN A 157 -7.81 -2.14 -10.54
C GLN A 157 -8.55 -3.03 -11.56
N ASP A 158 -7.87 -4.02 -12.14
CA ASP A 158 -8.45 -4.88 -13.15
C ASP A 158 -9.50 -5.83 -12.58
N ILE A 159 -10.62 -5.97 -13.29
CA ILE A 159 -11.70 -6.89 -12.94
C ILE A 159 -12.07 -7.67 -14.19
N THR A 160 -12.08 -9.01 -14.09
CA THR A 160 -12.48 -9.88 -15.19
C THR A 160 -13.97 -9.74 -15.53
N VAL A 161 -14.34 -10.13 -16.76
CA VAL A 161 -15.76 -10.12 -17.19
C VAL A 161 -16.62 -11.03 -16.30
N GLN A 162 -16.09 -12.18 -15.90
CA GLN A 162 -16.79 -13.10 -14.99
C GLN A 162 -17.03 -12.47 -13.61
N GLN A 163 -16.04 -11.79 -13.02
CA GLN A 163 -16.17 -11.12 -11.72
C GLN A 163 -17.17 -9.96 -11.76
N LYS A 164 -17.25 -9.22 -12.88
CA LYS A 164 -18.27 -8.20 -13.08
C LYS A 164 -19.68 -8.82 -13.09
N ALA A 165 -19.84 -9.97 -13.75
CA ALA A 165 -21.12 -10.67 -13.83
C ALA A 165 -21.55 -11.31 -12.50
N SER A 166 -20.61 -11.69 -11.63
CA SER A 166 -20.89 -12.30 -10.33
C SER A 166 -21.08 -11.29 -9.18
N GLY A 167 -21.09 -9.99 -9.47
CA GLY A 167 -21.40 -8.94 -8.49
C GLY A 167 -20.24 -8.47 -7.60
N TYR A 168 -19.01 -8.96 -7.80
CA TYR A 168 -17.82 -8.52 -7.03
C TYR A 168 -17.39 -7.08 -7.36
N ALA A 169 -17.87 -6.51 -8.46
CA ALA A 169 -17.50 -5.17 -8.91
C ALA A 169 -17.69 -4.10 -7.82
N THR A 170 -18.80 -4.15 -7.07
CA THR A 170 -19.08 -3.19 -6.00
C THR A 170 -18.12 -3.35 -4.83
N GLN A 171 -17.78 -4.59 -4.45
CA GLN A 171 -16.83 -4.86 -3.36
C GLN A 171 -15.42 -4.36 -3.72
N TYR A 172 -14.95 -4.64 -4.93
CA TYR A 172 -13.63 -4.20 -5.42
C TYR A 172 -13.55 -2.68 -5.59
N PHE A 173 -14.66 -2.05 -6.00
CA PHE A 173 -14.77 -0.60 -6.03
C PHE A 173 -14.63 0.00 -4.63
N HIS A 174 -15.40 -0.49 -3.64
CA HIS A 174 -15.28 -0.04 -2.26
C HIS A 174 -13.88 -0.24 -1.69
N LEU A 175 -13.21 -1.35 -2.01
CA LEU A 175 -11.85 -1.59 -1.57
C LEU A 175 -10.85 -0.61 -2.20
N THR A 176 -11.10 -0.17 -3.44
CA THR A 176 -10.29 0.85 -4.13
C THR A 176 -10.53 2.25 -3.57
N GLU A 177 -11.76 2.58 -3.17
CA GLU A 177 -12.01 3.82 -2.44
C GLU A 177 -11.36 3.78 -1.05
N ARG A 178 -11.48 2.65 -0.36
CA ARG A 178 -10.96 2.49 1.00
C ARG A 178 -9.44 2.66 1.08
N ILE A 179 -8.69 2.16 0.09
CA ILE A 179 -7.23 2.37 0.08
C ILE A 179 -6.88 3.86 -0.04
N LEU A 180 -7.61 4.60 -0.87
CA LEU A 180 -7.41 6.05 -1.01
C LEU A 180 -7.77 6.78 0.28
N GLU A 181 -8.90 6.44 0.91
CA GLU A 181 -9.29 6.99 2.22
C GLU A 181 -8.19 6.78 3.27
N LEU A 182 -7.65 5.57 3.38
CA LEU A 182 -6.56 5.26 4.32
C LEU A 182 -5.29 6.03 3.98
N MET A 183 -4.95 6.19 2.70
CA MET A 183 -3.81 7.01 2.28
C MET A 183 -3.95 8.48 2.70
N PHE A 184 -5.17 9.02 2.71
CA PHE A 184 -5.42 10.35 3.27
C PHE A 184 -5.33 10.36 4.80
N GLN A 185 -5.95 9.38 5.48
CA GLN A 185 -5.97 9.32 6.94
C GLN A 185 -4.57 9.17 7.55
N GLU A 186 -3.71 8.39 6.91
CA GLU A 186 -2.34 8.12 7.36
C GLU A 186 -1.30 9.10 6.74
N ASN A 187 -1.74 10.24 6.19
CA ASN A 187 -0.89 11.30 5.60
C ASN A 187 0.04 10.85 4.46
N ILE A 188 -0.25 9.72 3.80
CA ILE A 188 0.55 9.21 2.68
C ILE A 188 0.47 10.17 1.48
N MET A 189 -0.68 10.82 1.29
CA MET A 189 -0.86 11.81 0.22
C MET A 189 0.07 13.02 0.40
N ASP A 190 0.14 13.57 1.62
CA ASP A 190 1.04 14.69 1.93
C ASP A 190 2.50 14.27 1.84
N LEU A 191 2.81 13.06 2.30
CA LEU A 191 4.15 12.47 2.15
C LEU A 191 4.58 12.37 0.68
N ILE A 192 3.73 11.85 -0.21
CA ILE A 192 4.03 11.76 -1.65
C ILE A 192 4.29 13.17 -2.23
N LEU A 193 3.52 14.17 -1.81
CA LEU A 193 3.71 15.56 -2.23
C LEU A 193 5.04 16.13 -1.74
N VAL A 194 5.42 15.89 -0.48
CA VAL A 194 6.73 16.30 0.06
C VAL A 194 7.86 15.64 -0.73
N LEU A 195 7.82 14.32 -0.91
CA LEU A 195 8.86 13.59 -1.65
C LEU A 195 8.98 14.08 -3.10
N ALA A 196 7.86 14.43 -3.75
CA ALA A 196 7.86 15.01 -5.09
C ALA A 196 8.53 16.39 -5.16
N GLN A 197 8.52 17.18 -4.09
CA GLN A 197 9.21 18.48 -4.03
C GLN A 197 10.73 18.33 -3.95
N HIS A 198 11.22 17.20 -3.42
CA HIS A 198 12.65 16.90 -3.27
C HIS A 198 13.27 16.15 -4.46
N VAL A 199 12.51 15.93 -5.53
CA VAL A 199 12.97 15.25 -6.76
C VAL A 199 14.16 15.95 -7.42
N ASP A 200 14.19 17.28 -7.38
CA ASP A 200 15.26 18.08 -8.01
C ASP A 200 16.41 18.42 -7.04
N ASP A 201 16.46 17.78 -5.87
CA ASP A 201 17.49 18.05 -4.87
C ASP A 201 18.90 17.66 -5.36
N PRO A 202 19.95 18.39 -4.94
CA PRO A 202 21.33 18.15 -5.38
C PRO A 202 21.86 16.74 -5.05
N ASN A 203 21.34 16.11 -3.99
CA ASN A 203 21.74 14.76 -3.56
C ASN A 203 21.24 13.67 -4.53
N GLY A 204 20.22 13.95 -5.35
CA GLY A 204 19.86 13.16 -6.52
C GLY A 204 19.26 11.77 -6.27
N TYR A 205 19.06 11.33 -5.02
CA TYR A 205 18.45 10.03 -4.71
C TYR A 205 17.01 9.93 -5.25
N LEU A 206 16.14 10.88 -4.86
CA LEU A 206 14.72 10.87 -5.24
C LEU A 206 14.48 11.15 -6.73
N ARG A 207 15.44 11.76 -7.42
CA ARG A 207 15.36 12.01 -8.87
C ARG A 207 15.17 10.72 -9.69
N GLN A 208 15.67 9.60 -9.18
CA GLN A 208 15.53 8.29 -9.83
C GLN A 208 14.10 7.76 -9.74
N ASP A 209 13.31 8.25 -8.79
CA ASP A 209 11.96 7.79 -8.48
C ASP A 209 10.86 8.65 -9.10
N ASN A 210 11.21 9.62 -9.95
CA ASN A 210 10.22 10.49 -10.62
C ASN A 210 9.15 9.69 -11.36
N ILE A 211 9.55 8.59 -11.98
CA ILE A 211 8.64 7.70 -12.70
C ILE A 211 7.74 6.96 -11.71
N LEU A 212 8.27 6.49 -10.58
CA LEU A 212 7.49 5.82 -9.54
C LEU A 212 6.44 6.78 -8.95
N LEU A 213 6.82 8.02 -8.62
CA LEU A 213 5.89 9.04 -8.15
C LEU A 213 4.81 9.34 -9.20
N LEU A 214 5.18 9.45 -10.47
CA LEU A 214 4.23 9.64 -11.56
C LEU A 214 3.26 8.47 -11.72
N GLU A 215 3.74 7.22 -11.60
CA GLU A 215 2.89 6.03 -11.60
C GLU A 215 1.89 6.05 -10.42
N ILE A 216 2.34 6.45 -9.24
CA ILE A 216 1.46 6.60 -8.07
C ILE A 216 0.36 7.64 -8.35
N PHE A 217 0.72 8.83 -8.82
CA PHE A 217 -0.27 9.86 -9.20
C PHE A 217 -1.22 9.37 -10.29
N TYR A 218 -0.69 8.68 -11.30
CA TYR A 218 -1.49 8.09 -12.36
C TYR A 218 -2.54 7.14 -11.79
N TYR A 219 -2.16 6.20 -10.92
CA TYR A 219 -3.11 5.22 -10.37
C TYR A 219 -4.09 5.83 -9.37
N ILE A 220 -3.71 6.88 -8.63
CA ILE A 220 -4.62 7.64 -7.75
C ILE A 220 -5.73 8.31 -8.58
N LEU A 221 -5.36 8.88 -9.73
CA LEU A 221 -6.26 9.65 -10.59
C LEU A 221 -6.91 8.81 -11.68
N LEU A 222 -6.55 7.53 -11.80
CA LEU A 222 -7.04 6.65 -12.85
C LEU A 222 -8.56 6.52 -12.77
N GLY A 223 -9.24 6.78 -13.88
CA GLY A 223 -10.70 6.73 -13.95
C GLY A 223 -11.43 7.96 -13.38
N GLN A 224 -10.71 8.96 -12.87
CA GLN A 224 -11.31 10.22 -12.42
C GLN A 224 -11.47 11.20 -13.59
N GLU A 225 -12.62 11.89 -13.65
CA GLU A 225 -12.83 13.00 -14.59
C GLU A 225 -12.35 14.31 -13.94
N PRO A 226 -11.31 14.97 -14.50
CA PRO A 226 -10.75 16.20 -13.92
C PRO A 226 -11.79 17.30 -13.70
N GLU A 227 -12.76 17.43 -14.60
CA GLU A 227 -13.83 18.43 -14.52
C GLU A 227 -14.76 18.17 -13.32
N LEU A 228 -15.01 16.90 -12.97
CA LEU A 228 -15.85 16.55 -11.83
C LEU A 228 -15.12 16.85 -10.52
N VAL A 229 -13.84 16.50 -10.43
CA VAL A 229 -12.99 16.78 -9.27
C VAL A 229 -12.84 18.30 -9.05
N ALA A 230 -12.64 19.07 -10.12
CA ALA A 230 -12.56 20.52 -10.02
C ALA A 230 -13.90 21.15 -9.58
N LYS A 231 -15.02 20.64 -10.09
CA LYS A 231 -16.36 21.13 -9.72
C LYS A 231 -16.68 20.88 -8.24
N THR A 232 -16.38 19.69 -7.72
CA THR A 232 -16.62 19.38 -6.30
C THR A 232 -15.79 20.28 -5.37
N PHE A 233 -14.54 20.58 -5.73
CA PHE A 233 -13.73 21.55 -4.99
C PHE A 233 -14.35 22.96 -4.99
N THR A 234 -14.74 23.49 -6.16
CA THR A 234 -15.34 24.83 -6.25
C THR A 234 -16.69 24.95 -5.55
N ASN A 235 -17.45 23.86 -5.47
CA ASN A 235 -18.71 23.83 -4.73
C ASN A 235 -18.44 23.80 -3.23
N ASN A 236 -17.47 23.00 -2.77
CA ASN A 236 -17.05 22.97 -1.38
C ASN A 236 -16.46 24.30 -0.92
N SER A 237 -15.61 24.95 -1.73
CA SER A 237 -15.04 26.27 -1.41
C SER A 237 -16.12 27.35 -1.28
N LYS A 238 -17.17 27.32 -2.10
CA LYS A 238 -18.34 28.20 -1.96
C LYS A 238 -19.09 27.94 -0.65
N THR A 239 -19.32 26.69 -0.26
CA THR A 239 -19.92 26.36 1.05
C THR A 239 -19.05 26.77 2.24
N PHE A 240 -17.72 26.65 2.14
CA PHE A 240 -16.78 27.15 3.15
C PHE A 240 -16.78 28.69 3.22
N GLU A 241 -16.87 29.40 2.09
CA GLU A 241 -17.07 30.85 2.07
C GLU A 241 -18.40 31.24 2.74
N PHE A 242 -19.49 30.51 2.49
CA PHE A 242 -20.79 30.77 3.15
C PHE A 242 -20.82 30.42 4.65
N SER A 243 -19.97 29.50 5.14
CA SER A 243 -19.84 29.26 6.59
C SER A 243 -18.96 30.30 7.28
N CYS A 244 -17.90 30.80 6.63
CA CYS A 244 -17.08 31.87 7.15
C CYS A 244 -17.80 33.24 7.16
N ILE A 245 -18.66 33.53 6.18
CA ILE A 245 -19.40 34.80 6.13
C ILE A 245 -20.51 34.88 7.21
N LYS A 246 -21.06 33.74 7.66
CA LYS A 246 -22.05 33.72 8.76
C LYS A 246 -21.45 33.98 10.15
N SER A 247 -20.13 33.89 10.31
CA SER A 247 -19.45 34.19 11.58
C SER A 247 -19.00 35.65 11.71
N SER A 248 -19.22 36.50 10.69
CA SER A 248 -18.74 37.90 10.68
C SER A 248 -19.85 38.96 10.80
N HIS A 249 -21.10 38.58 11.04
CA HIS A 249 -22.23 39.52 11.13
C HIS A 249 -23.02 39.45 12.46
N VAL A 250 -22.33 39.48 13.60
CA VAL A 250 -22.85 39.87 14.93
C VAL A 250 -21.61 40.39 15.68
N VAL A 251 -21.29 41.67 15.85
CA VAL A 251 -22.03 42.86 16.31
C VAL A 251 -21.28 44.10 15.81
N VAL A 252 -21.97 45.01 15.10
CA VAL A 252 -21.59 46.44 15.09
C VAL A 252 -22.84 47.24 15.36
N GLY A 253 -22.77 48.09 16.38
CA GLY A 253 -23.72 49.12 16.74
C GLY A 253 -24.04 49.06 18.23
N SER A 254 -24.00 50.14 19.01
CA SER A 254 -23.66 51.54 18.77
C SER A 254 -23.66 52.24 20.15
N CYS A 255 -23.13 53.46 20.15
CA CYS A 255 -23.35 54.55 21.13
C CYS A 255 -22.31 54.71 22.24
N GLU A 256 -21.36 55.59 21.92
CA GLU A 256 -20.88 56.68 22.76
C GLU A 256 -22.01 57.32 23.59
N ASP A 257 -21.74 57.67 24.85
CA ASP A 257 -21.79 59.06 25.36
C ASP A 257 -21.74 59.12 26.91
N VAL A 258 -20.82 59.97 27.39
CA VAL A 258 -20.57 60.52 28.76
C VAL A 258 -19.85 59.62 29.79
#